data_AF-A0A7W0N522-F1
#
_entry.id   AF-A0A7W0N522-F1
#
_cell.length_a   1.000
_cell.length_b   1.000
_cell.length_c   1.000
_cell.angle_alpha   90.00
_cell.angle_beta   90.00
_cell.angle_gamma   90.00
#
_symmetry.space_group_name_H-M   'P 1'
#
loop_
_entity.id
_entity.type
_entity.pdbx_description
1 polymer ?
#
loop_
_entity_poly.entity_id
_entity_poly.type
_entity_poly.pdbx_seq_one_letter_code
_entity_poly.pdbx_strand_id
1 'polypeptide(L)' 'VDADLRSQIQLIRLDPAKVLPHARKLVLGYRLRALDAIHLAVALEFRESEGEEVSFVTRDAEQAVAADALGFALL' A
#
# COMPACT_ATOMS: atom_id res chain seq x y z
N VAL A 1 -14.23 6.78 18.44
CA VAL A 1 -13.72 5.55 17.80
C VAL A 1 -13.17 4.70 18.92
N ASP A 2 -13.65 3.46 19.04
CA ASP A 2 -13.46 2.57 20.19
C ASP A 2 -11.99 2.24 20.44
N ALA A 3 -11.58 2.09 21.70
CA ALA A 3 -10.18 1.85 22.07
C ALA A 3 -9.68 0.48 21.56
N ASP A 4 -10.60 -0.48 21.42
CA ASP A 4 -10.34 -1.87 21.02
C ASP A 4 -9.97 -2.03 19.53
N LEU A 5 -10.50 -1.15 18.67
CA LEU A 5 -10.13 -1.12 17.24
C LEU A 5 -8.69 -0.65 17.01
N ARG A 6 -8.17 0.21 17.89
CA ARG A 6 -6.78 0.68 17.78
C ARG A 6 -5.77 -0.41 18.09
N SER A 7 -6.11 -1.39 18.94
CA SER A 7 -5.26 -2.56 19.21
C SER A 7 -5.15 -3.51 18.02
N GLN A 8 -6.04 -3.41 17.03
CA GLN A 8 -6.04 -4.25 15.82
C GLN A 8 -5.36 -3.56 14.62
N ILE A 9 -4.90 -2.31 14.79
CA ILE A 9 -4.28 -1.53 13.71
C ILE A 9 -2.81 -1.33 14.02
N GLN A 10 -1.95 -1.91 13.19
CA GLN A 10 -0.52 -1.66 13.22
C GLN A 10 -0.17 -0.52 12.27
N LEU A 11 0.59 0.47 12.76
CA LEU A 11 1.20 1.49 11.91
C LEU A 11 2.49 0.94 11.30
N ILE A 12 2.51 0.83 9.98
CA ILE A 12 3.73 0.50 9.23
C ILE A 12 4.55 1.77 9.04
N ARG A 13 5.82 1.73 9.41
CA ARG A 13 6.72 2.87 9.24
C ARG A 13 7.16 3.00 7.78
N LEU A 14 7.05 4.20 7.26
CA LEU A 14 7.63 4.59 5.97
C LEU A 14 9.16 4.63 6.06
N ASP A 15 9.84 3.91 5.18
CA ASP A 15 11.25 4.16 4.82
C ASP A 15 11.31 4.98 3.52
N PRO A 16 11.57 6.29 3.57
CA PRO A 16 11.54 7.14 2.38
C PRO A 16 12.53 6.70 1.29
N ALA A 17 13.68 6.15 1.67
CA ALA A 17 14.73 5.79 0.72
C ALA A 17 14.30 4.62 -0.17
N LYS A 18 13.52 3.68 0.39
CA LYS A 18 12.98 2.53 -0.34
C LYS A 18 11.64 2.83 -1.01
N VAL A 19 10.76 3.55 -0.32
CA VAL A 19 9.38 3.76 -0.75
C VAL A 19 9.26 4.79 -1.87
N LEU A 20 9.93 5.94 -1.76
CA LEU A 20 9.70 7.04 -2.70
C LEU A 20 10.08 6.72 -4.16
N PRO A 21 11.17 5.97 -4.44
CA PRO A 21 11.44 5.49 -5.80
C PRO A 21 10.33 4.61 -6.37
N HIS A 22 9.76 3.72 -5.56
CA HIS A 22 8.64 2.86 -5.96
C HIS A 22 7.36 3.66 -6.18
N ALA A 23 7.01 4.54 -5.24
CA ALA A 23 5.85 5.42 -5.37
C ALA A 23 5.93 6.27 -6.65
N ARG A 24 7.11 6.80 -7.00
CA ARG A 24 7.30 7.53 -8.27
C ARG A 24 7.00 6.67 -9.50
N LYS A 25 7.44 5.40 -9.52
CA LYS A 25 7.12 4.48 -10.62
C LYS A 25 5.62 4.25 -10.72
N LEU A 26 4.93 4.11 -9.58
CA LEU A 26 3.48 3.88 -9.55
C LEU A 26 2.68 5.10 -10.03
N VAL A 27 3.09 6.32 -9.64
CA VAL A 27 2.49 7.56 -10.16
C VAL A 27 2.61 7.61 -11.69
N LEU A 28 3.80 7.31 -12.22
CA LEU A 28 4.03 7.41 -13.67
C LEU A 28 3.39 6.26 -14.46
N GLY A 29 3.35 5.05 -13.90
CA GLY A 29 2.84 3.84 -14.56
C GLY A 29 1.33 3.66 -14.47
N TYR A 30 0.72 4.06 -13.35
CA TYR A 30 -0.70 3.84 -13.06
C TYR A 30 -1.49 5.14 -12.87
N ARG A 31 -0.86 6.31 -13.08
CA ARG A 31 -1.47 7.65 -12.93
C ARG A 31 -2.06 7.92 -11.54
N LEU A 32 -1.58 7.21 -10.51
CA LEU A 32 -2.05 7.40 -9.15
C LEU A 32 -1.68 8.78 -8.59
N ARG A 33 -2.51 9.29 -7.68
CA ARG A 33 -2.13 10.42 -6.83
C ARG A 33 -0.95 10.01 -5.96
N ALA A 34 -0.08 10.98 -5.63
CA ALA A 34 1.16 10.72 -4.91
C ALA A 34 0.95 9.98 -3.59
N LEU A 35 -0.10 10.33 -2.83
CA LEU A 35 -0.38 9.67 -1.55
C LEU A 35 -0.84 8.22 -1.73
N ASP A 36 -1.65 7.91 -2.75
CA ASP A 36 -2.10 6.54 -3.02
C ASP A 36 -0.94 5.65 -3.48
N ALA A 37 -0.04 6.22 -4.28
CA ALA A 37 1.19 5.57 -4.70
C ALA A 37 2.14 5.31 -3.53
N ILE A 38 2.24 6.23 -2.56
CA ILE A 38 3.03 6.01 -1.34
C ILE A 38 2.43 4.87 -0.51
N HIS A 39 1.11 4.83 -0.31
CA HIS A 39 0.47 3.74 0.43
C HIS A 39 0.69 2.37 -0.22
N LEU A 40 0.55 2.27 -1.54
CA LEU A 40 0.82 1.03 -2.26
C LEU A 40 2.29 0.62 -2.20
N ALA A 41 3.22 1.57 -2.32
CA ALA A 41 4.64 1.30 -2.23
C ALA A 41 5.06 0.85 -0.81
N VAL A 42 4.45 1.40 0.24
CA VAL A 42 4.65 0.92 1.63
C VAL A 42 4.11 -0.50 1.79
N ALA A 43 2.90 -0.77 1.29
CA ALA A 43 2.30 -2.10 1.37
C ALA A 43 3.15 -3.17 0.65
N LEU A 44 3.76 -2.80 -0.49
CA LEU A 44 4.65 -3.68 -1.24
C LEU A 44 5.92 -4.00 -0.47
N GLU A 45 6.61 -2.99 0.05
CA GLU A 45 7.82 -3.17 0.87
C GLU A 45 7.54 -4.02 2.11
N PHE A 46 6.40 -3.78 2.78
CA PHE A 46 5.99 -4.54 3.96
C PHE A 46 5.70 -6.01 3.63
N ARG A 47 4.98 -6.27 2.53
CA ARG A 47 4.72 -7.63 2.04
C ARG A 47 6.03 -8.36 1.72
N GLU A 48 6.98 -7.69 1.10
CA GLU A 48 8.30 -8.24 0.79
C GLU A 48 9.14 -8.50 2.05
N SER A 49 8.99 -7.69 3.10
CA SER A 49 9.75 -7.87 4.35
C SER A 49 9.20 -8.95 5.27
N GLU A 50 7.88 -9.09 5.38
CA GLU A 50 7.25 -10.06 6.28
C GLU A 50 7.09 -11.45 5.64
N GLY A 51 7.06 -11.53 4.31
CA GLY A 51 6.86 -12.80 3.60
C GLY A 51 5.46 -13.41 3.75
N GLU A 52 4.49 -12.62 4.22
CA GLU A 52 3.09 -13.02 4.38
C GLU A 52 2.20 -12.53 3.22
N GLU A 53 1.07 -13.21 3.00
CA GLU A 53 0.05 -12.72 2.07
C GLU A 53 -0.70 -11.51 2.65
N VAL A 54 -0.32 -10.32 2.18
CA VAL A 54 -0.99 -9.07 2.52
C VAL A 54 -2.14 -8.82 1.53
N SER A 55 -3.35 -8.65 2.05
CA SER A 55 -4.50 -8.14 1.26
C SER A 55 -4.54 -6.62 1.29
N PHE A 56 -4.98 -5.99 0.20
CA PHE A 56 -5.11 -4.55 0.07
C PHE A 56 -6.58 -4.13 0.07
N VAL A 57 -6.97 -3.34 1.07
CA VAL A 57 -8.34 -2.83 1.23
C VAL A 57 -8.40 -1.40 0.73
N THR A 58 -9.24 -1.13 -0.27
CA THR A 58 -9.48 0.26 -0.73
C THR A 58 -10.86 0.41 -1.35
N ARG A 59 -11.43 1.60 -1.24
CA ARG A 59 -12.65 2.00 -1.99
C ARG A 59 -12.32 2.83 -3.23
N ASP A 60 -11.05 3.09 -3.49
CA ASP A 60 -10.59 3.84 -4.64
C ASP A 60 -10.31 2.87 -5.80
N ALA A 61 -11.07 3.01 -6.89
CA ALA A 61 -11.00 2.10 -8.04
C ALA A 61 -9.64 2.16 -8.76
N GLU A 62 -9.02 3.33 -8.84
CA GLU A 62 -7.71 3.47 -9.49
C GLU A 62 -6.62 2.79 -8.66
N GLN A 63 -6.70 2.96 -7.33
CA GLN A 63 -5.79 2.30 -6.40
C GLN A 63 -6.00 0.77 -6.38
N ALA A 64 -7.25 0.30 -6.47
CA ALA A 64 -7.58 -1.13 -6.55
C ALA A 64 -6.98 -1.77 -7.81
N VAL A 65 -7.12 -1.13 -8.97
CA VAL A 65 -6.53 -1.62 -10.23
C VAL A 65 -5.01 -1.70 -10.13
N ALA A 66 -4.36 -0.70 -9.54
CA ALA A 66 -2.91 -0.73 -9.34
C ALA A 66 -2.48 -1.80 -8.34
N ALA A 67 -3.24 -2.01 -7.26
CA ALA A 67 -2.99 -3.05 -6.26
C ALA A 67 -3.10 -4.46 -6.87
N ASP A 68 -4.15 -4.72 -7.65
CA ASP A 68 -4.35 -6.00 -8.35
C ASP A 68 -3.20 -6.28 -9.34
N ALA A 69 -2.79 -5.27 -10.12
CA ALA A 69 -1.65 -5.39 -11.03
C ALA A 69 -0.31 -5.65 -10.31
N LEU A 70 -0.20 -5.32 -9.02
CA LEU A 70 0.95 -5.63 -8.16
C LEU A 70 0.79 -6.97 -7.41
N GLY A 71 -0.28 -7.73 -7.70
CA GLY A 71 -0.56 -9.05 -7.14
C GLY A 71 -1.08 -9.03 -5.71
N PHE A 72 -1.71 -7.94 -5.26
CA PHE A 72 -2.44 -7.93 -3.99
C PHE A 72 -3.80 -8.60 -4.14
N ALA A 73 -4.19 -9.41 -3.15
CA ALA A 73 -5.59 -9.78 -2.98
C ALA A 73 -6.41 -8.55 -2.55
N LEU A 74 -7.55 -8.29 -3.18
CA LEU A 74 -8.42 -7.17 -2.86
C LEU A 74 -9.56 -7.60 -1.92
N LEU A 75 -9.93 -6.71 -0.99
CA LEU A 75 -11.08 -6.88 -0.06
C LEU A 75 -12.01 -5.66 -0.09
#